data_AF-A0A3B3RRP1-F1
#
_entry.id   AF-A0A3B3RRP1-F1
#
_cell.length_a   1.000
_cell.length_b   1.000
_cell.length_c   1.000
_cell.angle_alpha   90.00
_cell.angle_beta   90.00
_cell.angle_gamma   90.00
#
_symmetry.space_group_name_H-M   'P 1'
#
loop_
_entity.id
_entity.type
_entity.pdbx_description
1 polymer ?
#
loop_
_entity_poly.entity_id
_entity_poly.type
_entity_poly.pdbx_seq_one_letter_code
_entity_poly.pdbx_strand_id
1 'polypeptide(L)'
;MMIHCVSTDAVSLHSHSSSPEESYLPTPETPIRGVLRPYGWHHAAPHRYKRRLLQSANSTPYSLLNVAHNGKICILFRAKKLAIRYKNHTIVDLTERAFGPGALVDTRGSVCSKDKATLSLRFGDVEDLRGLVIRLQMSNTFYESAGQNWFTLDSVHIHYNWTHEAIFNATEVYAPATYSYHCQHVSSLQKYDTLLVPSSHSDSAANWHITFTDFQIQAFNVQSGRFASASDCATFFTPAILMGLVTSMILLLVLAYAVHMVVHLKHIDRCEENKATVYFPRSTEAECTDKNNP
;
A
#
# COMPACT_ATOMS: atom_id res chain seq x y z
N MET A 1 -5.86 -49.26 3.22
CA MET A 1 -5.16 -49.51 1.94
C MET A 1 -4.42 -48.22 1.61
N MET A 2 -3.23 -48.00 2.19
CA MET A 2 -1.91 -48.10 1.53
C MET A 2 -1.96 -47.54 0.10
N ILE A 3 -1.14 -46.54 -0.27
CA ILE A 3 0.28 -46.75 -0.59
C ILE A 3 1.08 -45.43 -0.46
N HIS A 4 2.29 -45.57 0.09
CA HIS A 4 3.41 -44.64 0.12
C HIS A 4 3.91 -44.23 -1.27
N CYS A 5 4.56 -43.07 -1.39
CA CYS A 5 5.73 -42.93 -2.27
C CYS A 5 6.91 -42.30 -1.52
N VAL A 6 7.99 -43.06 -1.53
CA VAL A 6 9.28 -42.87 -0.87
C VAL A 6 10.26 -42.19 -1.84
N SER A 7 11.15 -41.39 -1.29
CA SER A 7 12.34 -40.82 -1.95
C SER A 7 13.44 -41.88 -2.11
N THR A 8 14.13 -41.92 -3.25
CA THR A 8 15.44 -42.58 -3.38
C THR A 8 16.31 -41.88 -4.42
N ASP A 9 17.52 -41.55 -3.97
CA ASP A 9 18.64 -40.98 -4.73
C ASP A 9 19.40 -42.02 -5.58
N ALA A 10 20.08 -41.48 -6.61
CA ALA A 10 21.41 -41.80 -7.15
C ALA A 10 21.76 -43.21 -7.66
N VAL A 11 22.22 -43.27 -8.93
CA VAL A 11 23.45 -44.00 -9.33
C VAL A 11 24.17 -43.26 -10.48
N SER A 12 25.48 -43.12 -10.31
CA SER A 12 26.51 -42.52 -11.16
C SER A 12 26.93 -43.40 -12.35
N LEU A 13 27.52 -42.78 -13.39
CA LEU A 13 28.50 -43.43 -14.26
C LEU A 13 29.77 -42.56 -14.38
N HIS A 14 30.90 -43.21 -14.11
CA HIS A 14 32.26 -42.68 -14.12
C HIS A 14 32.78 -42.37 -15.53
N SER A 15 33.64 -41.35 -15.63
CA SER A 15 34.80 -41.35 -16.53
C SER A 15 36.00 -40.74 -15.81
N HIS A 16 37.15 -41.40 -15.93
CA HIS A 16 38.43 -41.08 -15.31
C HIS A 16 39.37 -40.51 -16.39
N SER A 17 40.11 -39.42 -16.11
CA SER A 17 41.49 -39.25 -16.61
C SER A 17 42.23 -38.11 -15.88
N SER A 18 43.29 -38.50 -15.16
CA SER A 18 44.62 -37.87 -14.97
C SER A 18 44.80 -36.36 -14.63
N SER A 19 45.44 -36.15 -13.47
CA SER A 19 46.14 -34.97 -12.89
C SER A 19 47.46 -34.61 -13.65
N PRO A 20 48.32 -33.61 -13.29
CA PRO A 20 48.71 -33.03 -11.96
C PRO A 20 48.57 -31.49 -11.85
N GLU A 21 48.14 -30.93 -10.71
CA GLU A 21 48.90 -30.59 -9.48
C GLU A 21 49.94 -29.47 -9.67
N GLU A 22 49.59 -28.24 -9.26
CA GLU A 22 50.58 -27.21 -8.91
C GLU A 22 50.09 -26.42 -7.68
N SER A 23 50.94 -26.42 -6.67
CA SER A 23 50.78 -25.98 -5.28
C SER A 23 51.28 -24.54 -5.09
N TYR A 24 50.55 -23.67 -4.37
CA TYR A 24 51.16 -22.51 -3.70
C TYR A 24 50.52 -22.21 -2.33
N LEU A 25 51.42 -22.15 -1.33
CA LEU A 25 51.23 -21.80 0.08
C LEU A 25 50.86 -20.31 0.31
N PRO A 26 50.19 -19.96 1.42
CA PRO A 26 49.96 -18.58 1.86
C PRO A 26 50.95 -18.16 2.96
N THR A 27 51.47 -16.93 2.90
CA THR A 27 52.22 -16.25 3.97
C THR A 27 52.12 -14.72 3.82
N PRO A 28 52.37 -13.89 4.85
CA PRO A 28 52.05 -14.04 6.27
C PRO A 28 51.45 -12.74 6.89
N GLU A 29 50.86 -12.89 8.07
CA GLU A 29 50.38 -11.82 8.97
C GLU A 29 51.51 -10.97 9.59
N THR A 30 51.22 -9.72 9.97
CA THR A 30 51.82 -8.96 11.11
C THR A 30 51.07 -7.62 11.31
N PRO A 31 51.14 -6.94 12.48
CA PRO A 31 50.79 -7.42 13.81
C PRO A 31 49.86 -6.46 14.60
N ILE A 32 49.22 -7.00 15.63
CA ILE A 32 48.36 -6.28 16.59
C ILE A 32 49.19 -5.38 17.52
N ARG A 33 48.84 -4.09 17.59
CA ARG A 33 49.34 -3.16 18.62
C ARG A 33 48.22 -2.83 19.59
N GLY A 34 48.21 -3.52 20.73
CA GLY A 34 47.36 -3.19 21.88
C GLY A 34 47.86 -1.94 22.58
N VAL A 35 46.98 -0.95 22.73
CA VAL A 35 47.17 0.21 23.62
C VAL A 35 45.97 0.27 24.57
N LEU A 36 46.26 0.09 25.86
CA LEU A 36 45.34 0.28 26.99
C LEU A 36 45.24 1.76 27.35
N ARG A 37 44.02 2.33 27.39
CA ARG A 37 43.58 3.41 28.31
C ARG A 37 42.14 3.90 27.99
N PRO A 38 41.47 4.61 28.90
CA PRO A 38 40.81 4.14 30.12
C PRO A 38 39.27 4.34 30.02
N TYR A 39 38.53 3.79 30.98
CA TYR A 39 37.07 3.91 31.10
C TYR A 39 36.62 5.38 31.17
N GLY A 40 35.99 5.85 30.10
CA GLY A 40 35.23 7.10 30.06
C GLY A 40 33.73 6.78 29.99
N TRP A 41 32.98 7.15 31.03
CA TRP A 41 31.54 7.06 31.05
C TRP A 41 30.94 8.01 29.99
N HIS A 42 30.47 7.44 28.88
CA HIS A 42 29.65 8.16 27.92
C HIS A 42 28.17 7.87 28.19
N HIS A 43 27.43 8.93 28.54
CA HIS A 43 25.98 8.93 28.57
C HIS A 43 25.43 8.44 27.22
N ALA A 44 24.79 7.28 27.23
CA ALA A 44 24.09 6.76 26.07
C ALA A 44 22.87 7.64 25.77
N ALA A 45 22.97 8.43 24.69
CA ALA A 45 21.79 9.03 24.07
C ALA A 45 20.87 7.90 23.56
N PRO A 46 19.53 8.01 23.69
CA PRO A 46 18.63 6.94 23.30
C PRO A 46 18.72 6.71 21.79
N HIS A 47 18.98 5.45 21.44
CA HIS A 47 18.95 4.95 20.07
C HIS A 47 17.65 5.39 19.39
N ARG A 48 17.74 6.30 18.42
CA ARG A 48 16.69 6.50 17.43
C ARG A 48 16.56 5.20 16.65
N TYR A 49 15.59 4.37 17.02
CA TYR A 49 15.08 3.34 16.12
C TYR A 49 14.49 4.06 14.90
N LYS A 50 15.32 4.25 13.87
CA LYS A 50 14.82 4.43 12.51
C LYS A 50 14.05 3.15 12.20
N ARG A 51 12.72 3.21 12.31
CA ARG A 51 11.84 2.22 11.68
C ARG A 51 12.12 2.30 10.18
N ARG A 52 13.02 1.44 9.72
CA ARG A 52 13.26 1.20 8.31
C ARG A 52 12.09 0.33 7.87
N LEU A 53 11.07 0.94 7.27
CA LEU A 53 10.07 0.19 6.53
C LEU A 53 10.84 -0.70 5.54
N LEU A 54 10.45 -1.97 5.46
CA LEU A 54 10.98 -2.92 4.49
C LEU A 54 10.54 -2.47 3.09
N GLN A 55 11.21 -1.47 2.54
CA GLN A 55 11.23 -1.27 1.10
C GLN A 55 12.08 -2.42 0.55
N SER A 56 11.43 -3.51 0.13
CA SER A 56 12.13 -4.50 -0.67
C SER A 56 12.57 -3.78 -1.94
N ALA A 57 13.87 -3.61 -2.11
CA ALA A 57 14.46 -3.26 -3.39
C ALA A 57 14.41 -4.49 -4.31
N ASN A 58 13.21 -4.96 -4.60
CA ASN A 58 13.01 -5.87 -5.72
C ASN A 58 12.90 -4.96 -6.94
N SER A 59 13.90 -5.04 -7.83
CA SER A 59 13.83 -4.44 -9.16
C SER A 59 12.53 -4.92 -9.80
N THR A 60 11.50 -4.09 -9.78
CA THR A 60 10.24 -4.45 -10.39
C THR A 60 10.47 -4.50 -11.90
N PRO A 61 10.09 -5.59 -12.60
CA PRO A 61 10.28 -5.70 -14.05
C PRO A 61 9.42 -4.70 -14.83
N TYR A 62 8.57 -3.94 -14.14
CA TYR A 62 7.61 -3.00 -14.72
C TYR A 62 8.15 -1.58 -14.75
N SER A 63 8.24 -1.03 -15.96
CA SER A 63 8.75 0.30 -16.25
C SER A 63 7.73 1.38 -15.90
N LEU A 64 8.25 2.50 -15.36
CA LEU A 64 7.49 3.71 -15.13
C LEU A 64 7.19 4.40 -16.48
N LEU A 65 5.93 4.72 -16.75
CA LEU A 65 5.55 5.52 -17.90
C LEU A 65 5.65 7.01 -17.56
N ASN A 66 6.49 7.71 -18.33
CA ASN A 66 6.73 9.13 -18.19
C ASN A 66 6.13 9.85 -19.40
N VAL A 67 5.21 10.78 -19.16
CA VAL A 67 4.71 11.67 -20.20
C VAL A 67 5.28 13.07 -19.96
N ALA A 68 5.95 13.59 -20.99
CA ALA A 68 6.40 14.96 -21.02
C ALA A 68 5.57 15.78 -22.01
N HIS A 69 5.15 16.96 -21.57
CA HIS A 69 4.48 17.96 -22.40
C HIS A 69 5.30 19.25 -22.35
N ASN A 70 5.66 19.81 -23.50
CA ASN A 70 6.53 20.99 -23.62
C ASN A 70 7.87 20.86 -22.86
N GLY A 71 8.49 19.67 -22.92
CA GLY A 71 9.80 19.40 -22.29
C GLY A 71 9.77 19.19 -20.77
N LYS A 72 8.59 19.23 -20.12
CA LYS A 72 8.42 18.96 -18.69
C LYS A 72 7.60 17.70 -18.48
N ILE A 73 8.05 16.81 -17.61
CA ILE A 73 7.28 15.63 -17.20
C ILE A 73 6.06 16.10 -16.42
N CYS A 74 4.87 15.66 -16.83
CA CYS A 74 3.61 16.10 -16.25
C CYS A 74 2.73 14.94 -15.76
N ILE A 75 2.92 13.72 -16.29
CA ILE A 75 2.23 12.52 -15.80
C ILE A 75 3.26 11.43 -15.58
N LEU A 76 3.17 10.79 -14.42
CA LEU A 76 3.83 9.53 -14.10
C LEU A 76 2.75 8.48 -13.91
N PHE A 77 2.94 7.32 -14.53
CA PHE A 77 1.99 6.24 -14.43
C PHE A 77 2.67 4.89 -14.36
N ARG A 78 2.17 4.02 -13.49
CA ARG A 78 2.67 2.66 -13.31
C ARG A 78 1.52 1.75 -12.90
N ALA A 79 1.52 0.52 -13.40
CA ALA A 79 0.73 -0.57 -12.85
C ALA A 79 1.51 -1.89 -12.95
N LYS A 80 1.23 -2.84 -12.06
CA LYS A 80 1.77 -4.21 -12.15
C LYS A 80 1.00 -5.06 -13.15
N LYS A 81 -0.29 -4.77 -13.36
CA LYS A 81 -1.11 -5.46 -14.34
C LYS A 81 -2.13 -4.52 -14.98
N LEU A 82 -2.34 -4.66 -16.29
CA LEU A 82 -3.43 -4.05 -17.04
C LEU A 82 -4.11 -5.11 -17.90
N ALA A 83 -5.34 -5.46 -17.55
CA ALA A 83 -6.13 -6.45 -18.27
C ALA A 83 -7.47 -5.87 -18.68
N ILE A 84 -7.92 -6.22 -19.89
CA ILE A 84 -9.24 -5.86 -20.41
C ILE A 84 -9.99 -7.11 -20.87
N ARG A 85 -11.32 -7.05 -20.83
CA ARG A 85 -12.20 -8.10 -21.36
C ARG A 85 -13.40 -7.45 -22.02
N TYR A 86 -13.68 -7.81 -23.27
CA TYR A 86 -14.87 -7.39 -23.99
C TYR A 86 -15.93 -8.49 -23.95
N LYS A 87 -17.10 -8.23 -23.37
CA LYS A 87 -18.20 -9.19 -23.19
C LYS A 87 -17.68 -10.51 -22.61
N ASN A 88 -18.06 -11.65 -23.19
CA ASN A 88 -17.60 -12.98 -22.76
C ASN A 88 -16.38 -13.47 -23.57
N HIS A 89 -15.61 -12.57 -24.18
CA HIS A 89 -14.33 -12.94 -24.80
C HIS A 89 -13.25 -13.22 -23.75
N THR A 90 -12.12 -13.72 -24.22
CA THR A 90 -10.91 -13.94 -23.43
C THR A 90 -10.41 -12.64 -22.79
N ILE A 91 -9.75 -12.78 -21.65
CA ILE A 91 -9.07 -11.66 -20.99
C ILE A 91 -7.81 -11.36 -21.79
N VAL A 92 -7.66 -10.13 -22.24
CA VAL A 92 -6.47 -9.63 -22.94
C VAL A 92 -5.57 -8.94 -21.92
N ASP A 93 -4.34 -9.45 -21.79
CA ASP A 93 -3.32 -8.86 -20.92
C ASP A 93 -2.44 -7.88 -21.70
N LEU A 94 -2.49 -6.60 -21.32
CA LEU A 94 -1.74 -5.53 -21.97
C LEU A 94 -0.47 -5.16 -21.19
N THR A 95 -0.19 -5.84 -20.08
CA THR A 95 0.87 -5.47 -19.12
C THR A 95 2.24 -5.44 -19.77
N GLU A 96 2.63 -6.49 -20.50
CA GLU A 96 3.95 -6.55 -21.14
C GLU A 96 4.12 -5.48 -22.23
N ARG A 97 3.03 -5.15 -22.95
CA ARG A 97 3.06 -4.08 -23.96
C ARG A 97 3.17 -2.69 -23.32
N ALA A 98 2.52 -2.47 -22.18
CA ALA A 98 2.46 -1.18 -21.50
C ALA A 98 3.67 -0.91 -20.59
N PHE A 99 4.09 -1.92 -19.82
CA PHE A 99 5.05 -1.75 -18.72
C PHE A 99 6.22 -2.73 -18.79
N GLY A 100 6.28 -3.63 -19.77
CA GLY A 100 7.41 -4.56 -19.90
C GLY A 100 8.76 -3.84 -20.09
N PRO A 101 9.89 -4.55 -19.92
CA PRO A 101 11.23 -3.98 -20.06
C PRO A 101 11.53 -3.42 -21.47
N GLY A 102 10.77 -3.86 -22.48
CA GLY A 102 10.78 -3.32 -23.84
C GLY A 102 9.46 -2.66 -24.23
N ALA A 103 8.75 -2.01 -23.30
CA ALA A 103 7.44 -1.42 -23.53
C ALA A 103 7.39 -0.57 -24.82
N LEU A 104 6.44 -0.90 -25.70
CA LEU A 104 6.22 -0.27 -27.00
C LEU A 104 4.98 0.64 -27.02
N VAL A 105 4.30 0.80 -25.88
CA VAL A 105 3.07 1.60 -25.82
C VAL A 105 3.34 3.04 -26.20
N ASP A 106 2.64 3.53 -27.23
CA ASP A 106 2.79 4.90 -27.69
C ASP A 106 1.98 5.85 -26.80
N THR A 107 2.67 6.82 -26.20
CA THR A 107 2.07 7.83 -25.32
C THR A 107 1.96 9.22 -25.95
N ARG A 108 2.28 9.38 -27.25
CA ARG A 108 2.28 10.68 -27.96
C ARG A 108 0.93 11.38 -27.99
N GLY A 109 -0.17 10.65 -27.81
CA GLY A 109 -1.52 11.22 -27.69
C GLY A 109 -1.83 11.88 -26.35
N SER A 110 -0.88 11.88 -25.41
CA SER A 110 -1.07 12.43 -24.07
C SER A 110 -0.86 13.94 -24.04
N VAL A 111 -1.69 14.65 -23.29
CA VAL A 111 -1.69 16.12 -23.21
C VAL A 111 -1.77 16.55 -21.76
N CYS A 112 -1.03 17.60 -21.40
CA CYS A 112 -1.08 18.19 -20.06
C CYS A 112 -1.29 19.69 -20.16
N SER A 113 -2.33 20.17 -19.51
CA SER A 113 -2.59 21.58 -19.28
C SER A 113 -2.54 21.87 -17.76
N LYS A 114 -2.84 23.11 -17.37
CA LYS A 114 -2.87 23.49 -15.95
C LYS A 114 -3.95 22.76 -15.16
N ASP A 115 -5.13 22.59 -15.78
CA ASP A 115 -6.35 22.13 -15.10
C ASP A 115 -6.83 20.77 -15.62
N LYS A 116 -6.36 20.32 -16.79
CA LYS A 116 -6.70 19.01 -17.37
C LYS A 116 -5.47 18.28 -17.88
N ALA A 117 -5.45 16.96 -17.72
CA ALA A 117 -4.41 16.10 -18.23
C ALA A 117 -5.03 14.82 -18.80
N THR A 118 -4.52 14.36 -19.93
CA THR A 118 -4.97 13.13 -20.57
C THR A 118 -3.75 12.25 -20.81
N LEU A 119 -3.74 11.06 -20.21
CA LEU A 119 -2.78 10.01 -20.54
C LEU A 119 -3.40 9.12 -21.61
N SER A 120 -2.74 8.99 -22.77
CA SER A 120 -3.19 8.13 -23.87
C SER A 120 -2.22 6.98 -24.06
N LEU A 121 -2.69 5.75 -23.90
CA LEU A 121 -1.93 4.52 -24.11
C LEU A 121 -2.40 3.87 -25.42
N ARG A 122 -1.63 4.02 -26.50
CA ARG A 122 -1.96 3.45 -27.81
C ARG A 122 -1.30 2.07 -27.95
N PHE A 123 -2.14 1.05 -28.09
CA PHE A 123 -1.71 -0.35 -28.26
C PHE A 123 -1.75 -0.83 -29.72
N GLY A 124 -2.47 -0.12 -30.59
CA GLY A 124 -2.66 -0.54 -31.98
C GLY A 124 -3.58 -1.77 -32.06
N ASP A 125 -3.26 -2.72 -32.93
CA ASP A 125 -4.04 -3.95 -33.05
C ASP A 125 -3.59 -4.98 -32.01
N VAL A 126 -4.55 -5.47 -31.22
CA VAL A 126 -4.34 -6.44 -30.13
C VAL A 126 -5.39 -7.53 -30.25
N GLU A 127 -4.97 -8.76 -30.60
CA GLU A 127 -5.89 -9.87 -30.84
C GLU A 127 -6.99 -9.45 -31.84
N ASP A 128 -8.27 -9.57 -31.46
CA ASP A 128 -9.42 -9.20 -32.29
C ASP A 128 -9.77 -7.70 -32.24
N LEU A 129 -9.10 -6.92 -31.38
CA LEU A 129 -9.36 -5.50 -31.19
C LEU A 129 -8.43 -4.66 -32.06
N ARG A 130 -9.02 -3.93 -33.02
CA ARG A 130 -8.24 -3.03 -33.89
C ARG A 130 -8.12 -1.63 -33.31
N GLY A 131 -6.97 -0.99 -33.49
CA GLY A 131 -6.75 0.40 -33.10
C GLY A 131 -7.05 0.70 -31.62
N LEU A 132 -6.71 -0.22 -30.71
CA LEU A 132 -6.97 -0.10 -29.28
C LEU A 132 -6.18 1.07 -28.67
N VAL A 133 -6.90 1.96 -27.98
CA VAL A 133 -6.32 3.06 -27.20
C VAL A 133 -7.05 3.17 -25.87
N ILE A 134 -6.30 3.18 -24.76
CA ILE A 134 -6.84 3.43 -23.43
C ILE A 134 -6.44 4.85 -23.02
N ARG A 135 -7.42 5.70 -22.70
CA ARG A 135 -7.18 7.07 -22.24
C ARG A 135 -7.65 7.27 -20.81
N LEU A 136 -6.82 7.88 -19.98
CA LEU A 136 -7.16 8.29 -18.62
C LEU A 136 -7.27 9.81 -18.62
N GLN A 137 -8.46 10.34 -18.35
CA GLN A 137 -8.72 11.77 -18.25
C GLN A 137 -8.67 12.20 -16.79
N MET A 138 -7.91 13.24 -16.51
CA MET A 138 -7.69 13.77 -15.18
C MET A 138 -7.94 15.28 -15.18
N SER A 139 -8.41 15.78 -14.05
CA SER A 139 -8.53 17.21 -13.79
C SER A 139 -7.77 17.61 -12.53
N ASN A 140 -7.51 18.91 -12.41
CA ASN A 140 -6.82 19.52 -11.29
C ASN A 140 -7.66 20.70 -10.78
N THR A 141 -8.15 20.59 -9.56
CA THR A 141 -9.09 21.53 -8.96
C THR A 141 -8.55 22.07 -7.64
N PHE A 142 -8.61 23.39 -7.45
CA PHE A 142 -8.28 24.01 -6.17
C PHE A 142 -9.48 23.92 -5.23
N TYR A 143 -9.32 23.25 -4.09
CA TYR A 143 -10.34 23.19 -3.06
C TYR A 143 -10.02 24.19 -1.94
N GLU A 144 -10.83 25.25 -1.82
CA GLU A 144 -10.62 26.30 -0.81
C GLU A 144 -10.61 25.76 0.61
N SER A 145 -11.48 24.81 0.93
CA SER A 145 -11.56 24.14 2.24
C SER A 145 -10.28 23.40 2.62
N ALA A 146 -9.53 22.90 1.64
CA ALA A 146 -8.27 22.21 1.83
C ALA A 146 -7.05 23.12 1.63
N GLY A 147 -7.24 24.33 1.08
CA GLY A 147 -6.17 25.27 0.76
C GLY A 147 -5.16 24.74 -0.27
N GLN A 148 -5.51 23.73 -1.07
CA GLN A 148 -4.61 23.11 -2.02
C GLN A 148 -5.31 22.55 -3.25
N ASN A 149 -4.51 22.31 -4.29
CA ASN A 149 -4.93 21.63 -5.51
C ASN A 149 -5.04 20.12 -5.30
N TRP A 150 -6.09 19.53 -5.83
CA TRP A 150 -6.31 18.09 -5.89
C TRP A 150 -6.45 17.67 -7.33
N PHE A 151 -5.80 16.55 -7.67
CA PHE A 151 -6.03 15.91 -8.94
C PHE A 151 -7.02 14.76 -8.79
N THR A 152 -7.89 14.59 -9.77
CA THR A 152 -8.86 13.51 -9.86
C THR A 152 -8.65 12.78 -11.17
N LEU A 153 -8.84 11.45 -11.18
CA LEU A 153 -9.12 10.74 -12.41
C LEU A 153 -10.63 10.87 -12.63
N ASP A 154 -11.03 11.50 -13.72
CA ASP A 154 -12.44 11.78 -14.01
C ASP A 154 -13.06 10.60 -14.76
N SER A 155 -12.36 10.07 -15.76
CA SER A 155 -12.84 8.98 -16.59
C SER A 155 -11.73 8.16 -17.25
N VAL A 156 -12.07 6.91 -17.60
CA VAL A 156 -11.23 6.01 -18.39
C VAL A 156 -11.96 5.63 -19.66
N HIS A 157 -11.35 5.91 -20.80
CA HIS A 157 -11.91 5.67 -22.11
C HIS A 157 -11.18 4.51 -22.78
N ILE A 158 -11.92 3.57 -23.36
CA ILE A 158 -11.40 2.50 -24.21
C ILE A 158 -11.89 2.78 -25.63
N HIS A 159 -11.00 3.24 -26.49
CA HIS A 159 -11.26 3.33 -27.92
C HIS A 159 -10.85 2.03 -28.61
N TYR A 160 -11.71 1.52 -29.48
CA TYR A 160 -11.49 0.26 -30.18
C TYR A 160 -12.18 0.28 -31.54
N ASN A 161 -11.74 -0.58 -32.45
CA ASN A 161 -12.23 -0.66 -33.83
C ASN A 161 -12.27 0.70 -34.53
N TRP A 162 -11.30 1.57 -34.24
CA TRP A 162 -11.12 2.94 -34.77
C TRP A 162 -12.20 3.97 -34.41
N THR A 163 -13.46 3.58 -34.37
CA THR A 163 -14.62 4.47 -34.20
C THR A 163 -15.35 4.29 -32.88
N HIS A 164 -15.24 3.13 -32.24
CA HIS A 164 -16.01 2.83 -31.04
C HIS A 164 -15.29 3.32 -29.78
N GLU A 165 -16.08 3.67 -28.78
CA GLU A 165 -15.61 4.17 -27.50
C GLU A 165 -16.46 3.61 -26.36
N ALA A 166 -15.80 3.22 -25.28
CA ALA A 166 -16.41 2.85 -24.00
C ALA A 166 -15.84 3.74 -22.90
N ILE A 167 -16.71 4.39 -22.13
CA ILE A 167 -16.33 5.38 -21.11
C ILE A 167 -16.74 4.86 -19.73
N PHE A 168 -15.76 4.79 -18.83
CA PHE A 168 -15.98 4.55 -17.41
C PHE A 168 -15.77 5.86 -16.66
N ASN A 169 -16.70 6.22 -15.80
CA ASN A 169 -16.51 7.26 -14.80
C ASN A 169 -15.70 6.69 -13.65
N ALA A 170 -14.67 7.40 -13.23
CA ALA A 170 -13.87 6.98 -12.10
C ALA A 170 -14.48 7.53 -10.81
N THR A 171 -14.65 6.66 -9.82
CA THR A 171 -15.10 7.00 -8.47
C THR A 171 -13.92 6.85 -7.52
N GLU A 172 -13.77 7.78 -6.58
CA GLU A 172 -12.79 7.69 -5.48
C GLU A 172 -11.31 7.55 -5.91
N VAL A 173 -10.98 7.99 -7.13
CA VAL A 173 -9.59 8.08 -7.61
C VAL A 173 -9.15 9.54 -7.61
N TYR A 174 -8.62 9.99 -6.47
CA TYR A 174 -8.18 11.37 -6.29
C TYR A 174 -7.06 11.46 -5.24
N ALA A 175 -6.19 12.46 -5.38
CA ALA A 175 -5.17 12.77 -4.39
C ALA A 175 -4.76 14.25 -4.46
N PRO A 176 -4.15 14.81 -3.41
CA PRO A 176 -3.56 16.14 -3.51
C PRO A 176 -2.56 16.19 -4.67
N ALA A 177 -2.51 17.29 -5.43
CA ALA A 177 -1.63 17.42 -6.59
C ALA A 177 -0.14 17.23 -6.24
N THR A 178 0.24 17.42 -4.97
CA THR A 178 1.60 17.20 -4.44
C THR A 178 1.93 15.73 -4.14
N TYR A 179 0.96 14.83 -4.20
CA TYR A 179 1.08 13.40 -3.91
C TYR A 179 0.79 12.56 -5.17
N SER A 180 1.15 11.28 -5.13
CA SER A 180 0.68 10.30 -6.10
C SER A 180 -0.52 9.55 -5.53
N TYR A 181 -1.44 9.09 -6.37
CA TYR A 181 -2.50 8.18 -5.96
C TYR A 181 -2.02 6.74 -6.13
N HIS A 182 -2.24 5.89 -5.13
CA HIS A 182 -1.91 4.48 -5.17
C HIS A 182 -3.12 3.63 -4.77
N CYS A 183 -3.35 2.54 -5.49
CA CYS A 183 -4.39 1.58 -5.13
C CYS A 183 -4.04 0.17 -5.60
N GLN A 184 -4.39 -0.83 -4.78
CA GLN A 184 -4.17 -2.23 -5.12
C GLN A 184 -4.96 -2.63 -6.38
N HIS A 185 -6.20 -2.16 -6.52
CA HIS A 185 -7.04 -2.41 -7.69
C HIS A 185 -7.81 -1.16 -8.09
N VAL A 186 -7.74 -0.79 -9.37
CA VAL A 186 -8.68 0.14 -10.00
C VAL A 186 -9.38 -0.63 -11.10
N SER A 187 -10.67 -0.93 -10.93
CA SER A 187 -11.36 -1.86 -11.81
C SER A 187 -12.85 -1.59 -11.92
N SER A 188 -13.45 -2.06 -13.01
CA SER A 188 -14.90 -2.11 -13.19
C SER A 188 -15.56 -3.40 -12.68
N LEU A 189 -14.81 -4.29 -12.01
CA LEU A 189 -15.33 -5.55 -11.46
C LEU A 189 -15.79 -5.38 -10.01
N GLN A 190 -16.98 -5.90 -9.69
CA GLN A 190 -17.58 -5.84 -8.33
C GLN A 190 -16.70 -6.40 -7.22
N LYS A 191 -15.86 -7.40 -7.53
CA LYS A 191 -14.92 -7.98 -6.56
C LYS A 191 -13.79 -7.02 -6.11
N TYR A 192 -13.63 -5.87 -6.78
CA TYR A 192 -12.57 -4.89 -6.56
C TYR A 192 -13.15 -3.48 -6.39
N ASP A 193 -14.23 -3.35 -5.60
CA ASP A 193 -14.89 -2.09 -5.21
C ASP A 193 -15.46 -1.22 -6.34
N THR A 194 -15.31 -1.62 -7.61
CA THR A 194 -15.92 -0.93 -8.78
C THR A 194 -15.59 0.56 -8.88
N LEU A 195 -14.31 0.91 -8.75
CA LEU A 195 -13.86 2.30 -8.93
C LEU A 195 -14.07 2.84 -10.36
N LEU A 196 -14.35 1.98 -11.34
CA LEU A 196 -14.64 2.36 -12.72
C LEU A 196 -16.06 1.93 -13.09
N VAL A 197 -16.97 2.89 -13.20
CA VAL A 197 -18.41 2.64 -13.35
C VAL A 197 -18.89 3.13 -14.73
N PRO A 198 -19.63 2.33 -15.51
CA PRO A 198 -20.28 2.81 -16.72
C PRO A 198 -21.40 3.82 -16.36
N SER A 199 -21.67 4.82 -17.21
CA SER A 199 -22.71 5.81 -16.92
C SER A 199 -24.12 5.19 -16.87
N SER A 200 -24.37 4.15 -17.67
CA SER A 200 -25.61 3.37 -17.66
C SER A 200 -25.37 1.89 -17.96
N HIS A 201 -26.33 1.03 -17.60
CA HIS A 201 -26.29 -0.40 -17.91
C HIS A 201 -26.40 -0.71 -19.42
N SER A 202 -26.90 0.24 -20.22
CA SER A 202 -27.01 0.12 -21.68
C SER A 202 -25.78 0.67 -22.42
N ASP A 203 -24.84 1.30 -21.73
CA ASP A 203 -23.67 1.90 -22.37
C ASP A 203 -22.73 0.85 -22.94
N SER A 204 -21.94 1.25 -23.94
CA SER A 204 -20.86 0.43 -24.48
C SER A 204 -19.92 -0.07 -23.38
N ALA A 205 -19.63 0.76 -22.37
CA ALA A 205 -18.79 0.41 -21.23
C ALA A 205 -19.32 -0.73 -20.35
N ALA A 206 -20.64 -0.95 -20.28
CA ALA A 206 -21.20 -2.09 -19.57
C ALA A 206 -20.79 -3.44 -20.20
N ASN A 207 -20.39 -3.44 -21.47
CA ASN A 207 -19.84 -4.61 -22.17
C ASN A 207 -18.34 -4.80 -21.93
N TRP A 208 -17.68 -3.93 -21.19
CA TRP A 208 -16.24 -3.96 -20.98
C TRP A 208 -15.91 -4.18 -19.52
N HIS A 209 -14.84 -4.95 -19.29
CA HIS A 209 -14.18 -4.98 -18.00
C HIS A 209 -12.74 -4.54 -18.17
N ILE A 210 -12.30 -3.67 -17.28
CA ILE A 210 -10.92 -3.20 -17.19
C ILE A 210 -10.45 -3.33 -15.75
N THR A 211 -9.23 -3.79 -15.58
CA THR A 211 -8.61 -3.99 -14.27
C THR A 211 -7.16 -3.56 -14.34
N PHE A 212 -6.82 -2.56 -13.52
CA PHE A 212 -5.45 -2.24 -13.14
C PHE A 212 -5.15 -2.88 -11.79
N THR A 213 -3.95 -3.45 -11.65
CA THR A 213 -3.44 -3.97 -10.36
C THR A 213 -2.17 -3.23 -9.99
N ASP A 214 -2.02 -2.89 -8.71
CA ASP A 214 -0.89 -2.09 -8.19
C ASP A 214 -0.78 -0.76 -8.95
N PHE A 215 -1.90 -0.04 -9.01
CA PHE A 215 -2.07 1.18 -9.79
C PHE A 215 -1.45 2.36 -9.05
N GLN A 216 -0.53 3.07 -9.68
CA GLN A 216 0.01 4.33 -9.16
C GLN A 216 0.08 5.40 -10.26
N ILE A 217 -0.50 6.56 -9.99
CA ILE A 217 -0.54 7.68 -10.94
C ILE A 217 -0.29 9.00 -10.25
N GLN A 218 0.38 9.92 -10.94
CA GLN A 218 0.54 11.30 -10.51
C GLN A 218 0.51 12.21 -11.74
N ALA A 219 -0.23 13.31 -11.65
CA ALA A 219 -0.36 14.28 -12.72
C ALA A 219 -0.08 15.72 -12.23
N PHE A 220 0.14 16.63 -13.17
CA PHE A 220 0.30 18.08 -12.99
C PHE A 220 1.60 18.51 -12.30
N ASN A 221 1.81 18.13 -11.04
CA ASN A 221 2.94 18.55 -10.21
C ASN A 221 3.92 17.39 -9.98
N VAL A 222 4.61 17.00 -11.05
CA VAL A 222 5.67 15.98 -11.00
C VAL A 222 7.02 16.66 -10.80
N GLN A 223 7.78 16.20 -9.82
CA GLN A 223 9.12 16.72 -9.51
C GLN A 223 10.17 15.63 -9.71
N SER A 224 11.32 15.99 -10.28
CA SER A 224 12.49 15.09 -10.47
C SER A 224 12.25 13.81 -11.27
N GLY A 225 11.12 13.69 -11.99
CA GLY A 225 10.77 12.49 -12.76
C GLY A 225 10.51 11.26 -11.88
N ARG A 226 10.09 11.46 -10.63
CA ARG A 226 9.78 10.39 -9.67
C ARG A 226 8.43 10.65 -9.01
N PHE A 227 7.77 9.58 -8.56
CA PHE A 227 6.56 9.72 -7.78
C PHE A 227 6.83 10.44 -6.46
N ALA A 228 5.95 11.35 -6.10
CA ALA A 228 5.82 11.84 -4.74
C ALA A 228 5.22 10.77 -3.83
N SER A 229 5.15 11.06 -2.53
CA SER A 229 4.50 10.19 -1.54
C SER A 229 3.12 9.72 -2.03
N ALA A 230 2.82 8.44 -1.80
CA ALA A 230 1.57 7.84 -2.20
C ALA A 230 0.44 8.19 -1.21
N SER A 231 -0.72 8.51 -1.75
CA SER A 231 -2.01 8.55 -1.07
C SER A 231 -2.75 7.27 -1.46
N ASP A 232 -2.93 6.37 -0.50
CA ASP A 232 -3.56 5.08 -0.75
C ASP A 232 -5.08 5.20 -0.79
N CYS A 233 -5.73 4.40 -1.64
CA CYS A 233 -7.19 4.35 -1.77
C CYS A 233 -7.91 3.75 -0.55
N ALA A 234 -7.20 2.99 0.29
CA ALA A 234 -7.75 2.40 1.50
C ALA A 234 -7.42 3.26 2.72
N THR A 235 -8.44 3.62 3.48
CA THR A 235 -8.25 4.21 4.81
C THR A 235 -7.80 3.13 5.79
N PHE A 236 -6.95 3.48 6.77
CA PHE A 236 -6.48 2.55 7.80
C PHE A 236 -7.62 1.83 8.54
N PHE A 237 -8.75 2.51 8.71
CA PHE A 237 -9.98 1.94 9.26
C PHE A 237 -11.14 2.28 8.34
N THR A 238 -11.98 1.28 8.07
CA THR A 238 -13.26 1.52 7.41
C THR A 238 -14.19 2.25 8.39
N PRO A 239 -15.20 2.99 7.90
CA PRO A 239 -16.20 3.61 8.76
C PRO A 239 -16.86 2.61 9.71
N ALA A 240 -17.13 1.39 9.25
CA ALA A 240 -17.70 0.33 10.08
C ALA A 240 -16.77 -0.12 11.22
N ILE A 241 -15.48 -0.34 10.93
CA ILE A 241 -14.49 -0.71 11.95
C ILE A 241 -14.33 0.42 12.95
N LEU A 242 -14.29 1.68 12.50
CA LEU A 242 -14.16 2.83 13.38
C LEU A 242 -15.34 2.92 14.35
N MET A 243 -16.58 2.76 13.87
CA MET A 243 -17.77 2.76 14.73
C MET A 243 -17.74 1.59 15.72
N GLY A 244 -17.28 0.42 15.29
CA GLY A 244 -17.07 -0.74 16.17
C GLY A 244 -16.02 -0.50 17.25
N LEU A 245 -14.89 0.10 16.91
CA LEU A 245 -13.82 0.43 17.86
C LEU A 245 -14.27 1.48 18.87
N VAL A 246 -14.95 2.53 18.42
CA VAL A 246 -15.50 3.58 19.30
C VAL A 246 -16.52 2.99 20.27
N THR A 247 -17.49 2.22 19.78
CA THR A 247 -18.51 1.59 20.64
C THR A 247 -17.90 0.59 21.62
N SER A 248 -16.95 -0.23 21.17
CA SER A 248 -16.21 -1.16 22.04
C SER A 248 -15.46 -0.42 23.14
N MET A 249 -14.79 0.69 22.81
CA MET A 249 -14.09 1.53 23.79
C MET A 249 -15.04 2.11 24.84
N ILE A 250 -16.24 2.56 24.43
CA ILE A 250 -17.26 3.09 25.36
C ILE A 250 -17.77 1.99 26.31
N LEU A 251 -18.10 0.81 25.79
CA LEU A 251 -18.57 -0.30 26.63
C LEU A 251 -17.49 -0.77 27.61
N LEU A 252 -16.23 -0.78 27.19
CA LEU A 252 -15.10 -1.08 28.08
C LEU A 252 -14.96 -0.05 29.20
N LEU A 253 -15.14 1.25 28.92
CA LEU A 253 -15.14 2.28 29.96
C LEU A 253 -16.29 2.09 30.96
N VAL A 254 -17.50 1.80 30.48
CA VAL A 254 -18.67 1.56 31.35
C VAL A 254 -18.44 0.33 32.23
N LEU A 255 -17.90 -0.75 31.65
CA LEU A 255 -17.54 -1.96 32.40
C LEU A 255 -16.46 -1.66 33.45
N ALA A 256 -15.40 -0.95 33.07
CA ALA A 256 -14.34 -0.57 34.00
C ALA A 256 -14.88 0.27 35.16
N TYR A 257 -15.79 1.20 34.90
CA TYR A 257 -16.46 1.99 35.92
C TYR A 257 -17.31 1.12 36.87
N ALA A 258 -18.10 0.19 36.32
CA ALA A 258 -18.90 -0.72 37.13
C ALA A 258 -18.02 -1.60 38.03
N VAL A 259 -16.94 -2.17 37.48
CA VAL A 259 -15.96 -2.96 38.24
C VAL A 259 -15.29 -2.12 39.30
N HIS A 260 -14.89 -0.88 38.97
CA HIS A 260 -14.31 0.06 39.93
C HIS A 260 -15.26 0.32 41.10
N MET A 261 -16.54 0.56 40.85
CA MET A 261 -17.56 0.71 41.89
C MET A 261 -17.70 -0.54 42.77
N VAL A 262 -17.70 -1.75 42.18
CA VAL A 262 -17.78 -3.01 42.94
C VAL A 262 -16.54 -3.21 43.84
N VAL A 263 -15.34 -2.88 43.34
CA VAL A 263 -14.10 -2.94 44.12
C VAL A 263 -14.14 -1.93 45.27
N HIS A 264 -14.61 -0.70 45.03
CA HIS A 264 -14.78 0.31 46.08
C HIS A 264 -15.76 -0.14 47.17
N LEU A 265 -16.89 -0.74 46.81
CA LEU A 265 -17.84 -1.28 47.79
C LEU A 265 -17.21 -2.40 48.62
N LYS A 266 -16.50 -3.35 47.98
CA LYS A 266 -15.76 -4.40 48.71
C LYS A 266 -14.69 -3.84 49.64
N HIS A 267 -14.03 -2.75 49.26
CA HIS A 267 -13.06 -2.09 50.12
C HIS A 267 -13.70 -1.47 51.36
N ILE A 268 -14.90 -0.87 51.21
CA ILE A 268 -15.66 -0.30 52.33
C ILE A 268 -16.14 -1.42 53.26
N ASP A 269 -16.71 -2.51 52.73
CA ASP A 269 -17.23 -3.63 53.52
C ASP A 269 -16.15 -4.31 54.36
N ARG A 270 -14.97 -4.57 53.77
CA ARG A 270 -13.82 -5.12 54.52
C ARG A 270 -13.29 -4.17 55.59
N CYS A 271 -13.45 -2.86 55.42
CA CYS A 271 -13.11 -1.87 56.44
C CYS A 271 -14.14 -1.90 57.59
N GLU A 272 -15.42 -2.13 57.30
CA GLU A 272 -16.48 -2.32 58.30
C GLU A 272 -16.30 -3.61 59.09
N GLU A 273 -15.97 -4.74 58.45
CA GLU A 273 -15.69 -6.01 59.14
C GLU A 273 -14.53 -5.91 60.14
N ASN A 274 -13.45 -5.20 59.76
CA ASN A 274 -12.32 -4.92 60.65
C ASN A 274 -12.70 -3.97 61.80
N LYS A 275 -13.70 -3.10 61.63
CA LYS A 275 -14.21 -2.25 62.73
C LYS A 275 -15.14 -3.03 63.65
N ALA A 276 -15.96 -3.92 63.12
CA ALA A 276 -16.90 -4.74 63.89
C ALA A 276 -16.18 -5.76 64.79
N THR A 277 -15.07 -6.34 64.36
CA THR A 277 -14.24 -7.24 65.19
C THR A 277 -13.48 -6.53 66.31
N VAL A 278 -13.39 -5.19 66.27
CA VAL A 278 -12.71 -4.36 67.29
C VAL A 278 -13.68 -3.85 68.37
N TYR A 279 -14.94 -4.29 68.40
CA TYR A 279 -15.87 -4.06 69.52
C TYR A 279 -15.60 -4.92 70.77
N PHE A 280 -14.34 -5.30 71.03
CA PHE A 280 -13.83 -5.42 72.39
C PHE A 280 -12.90 -4.22 72.64
N PRO A 281 -13.19 -3.35 73.61
CA PRO A 281 -12.61 -2.01 73.62
C PRO A 281 -11.14 -2.09 74.00
N ARG A 282 -10.27 -1.73 73.06
CA ARG A 282 -9.05 -1.01 73.41
C ARG A 282 -8.80 0.09 72.40
N SER A 283 -8.94 1.32 72.90
CA SER A 283 -8.47 2.57 72.34
C SER A 283 -7.24 2.41 71.43
N THR A 284 -7.36 2.81 70.17
CA THR A 284 -6.51 3.83 69.52
C THR A 284 -6.93 3.97 68.06
N GLU A 285 -6.97 5.22 67.60
CA GLU A 285 -7.26 5.65 66.24
C GLU A 285 -6.49 4.82 65.19
N ALA A 286 -7.24 4.15 64.31
CA ALA A 286 -6.73 3.77 63.00
C ALA A 286 -7.32 4.75 61.99
N GLU A 287 -6.59 5.84 61.82
CA GLU A 287 -6.81 6.88 60.82
C GLU A 287 -6.64 6.28 59.41
N CYS A 288 -7.77 5.91 58.78
CA CYS A 288 -7.83 5.77 57.32
C CYS A 288 -7.96 7.16 56.72
N THR A 289 -6.88 7.94 56.72
CA THR A 289 -6.76 9.10 55.85
C THR A 289 -6.71 8.63 54.40
N ASP A 290 -7.83 8.73 53.70
CA ASP A 290 -7.82 9.07 52.29
C ASP A 290 -7.80 10.60 52.19
N LYS A 291 -6.58 11.16 52.12
CA LYS A 291 -6.41 12.57 51.79
C LYS A 291 -6.65 12.74 50.29
N ASN A 292 -7.89 13.10 49.96
CA ASN A 292 -8.20 13.75 48.69
C ASN A 292 -7.54 15.16 48.64
N ASN A 293 -6.58 15.33 47.72
CA ASN A 293 -6.53 16.30 46.59
C ASN A 293 -5.06 16.64 46.22
N PRO A 294 -4.74 17.03 44.96
CA PRO A 294 -5.57 17.18 43.75
C PRO A 294 -5.40 16.08 42.69
#